data_AF-A0A356AUZ6-F1
#
_entry.id   AF-A0A356AUZ6-F1
#
_cell.length_a   1.000
_cell.length_b   1.000
_cell.length_c   1.000
_cell.angle_alpha   90.00
_cell.angle_beta   90.00
_cell.angle_gamma   90.00
#
_symmetry.space_group_name_H-M   'P 1'
#
loop_
_entity.id
_entity.type
_entity.pdbx_description
1 polymer ?
#
loop_
_entity_poly.entity_id
_entity_poly.type
_entity_poly.pdbx_seq_one_letter_code
_entity_poly.pdbx_strand_id
1 'polypeptide(L)'
;MNNRPEKNTEQDILLDIQMRCAPRSRIIDMLTVFTFLAVIFAMAVIFVILPDKAFSDQENRALQQRPVISSPGKPLGRLLDGSYTADIAKYYADQFPARDLFIGIKGYTEIALGKQENNSIILGSDGYLITRPPAPDYTALEENLRPIGAFADVMKQMDVPVTLAIAGRTYEAMNSYLPVTFPKTQVSQLWEYTQYVADDYTSMQYINLLDPMRAIIDGEQESGPLYYRTDHHWTTLGAYYAYAEIIKSFKDKGFQPAALSAFTVEKVSSRFYGTTWSKAGMKWIKPDIMDYFRYEGDEDYITTIEDTGISFKGFYDRSYLDKKDKYSSFISGNNGRVDITRADGQKREKLLVMKDSFAHSMVPFLAMHYDLVILDLRYYSESVPKLVLQEGISRVLVIGNMENLCQNAIYGNLYYGADQALVAYSRSIYPISDIQVNGNSIKDYTIVYPNKPGGYNGAAKLLHDTILEKTGYDLKMETSSKYENYDRAIILADTGLPVEGLINISVEGNNLYMQSTAQAGITGVVETFIDMYITKGTGAFNFPAGYDYTDLSNEIITIMPE
;
A
#
# COMPACT_ATOMS: atom_id res chain seq x y z
N MET A 1 51.84 -65.65 -49.77
CA MET A 1 51.36 -64.29 -50.09
C MET A 1 50.83 -63.69 -48.80
N ASN A 2 51.64 -62.88 -48.11
CA ASN A 2 51.25 -62.23 -46.86
C ASN A 2 51.77 -60.79 -46.90
N ASN A 3 51.27 -60.01 -47.85
CA ASN A 3 51.61 -58.59 -47.99
C ASN A 3 50.50 -57.79 -47.29
N ARG A 4 50.69 -57.49 -46.01
CA ARG A 4 50.03 -56.31 -45.43
C ARG A 4 50.84 -55.08 -45.88
N PRO A 5 50.21 -54.07 -46.48
CA PRO A 5 50.93 -52.86 -46.92
C PRO A 5 51.54 -52.15 -45.71
N GLU A 6 52.74 -51.59 -45.88
CA GLU A 6 53.37 -50.69 -44.92
C GLU A 6 52.44 -49.51 -44.64
N LYS A 7 52.16 -49.26 -43.36
CA LYS A 7 51.34 -48.12 -42.89
C LYS A 7 52.07 -46.82 -43.22
N ASN A 8 51.74 -46.20 -44.36
CA ASN A 8 52.46 -45.06 -44.90
C ASN A 8 51.63 -43.77 -44.96
N THR A 9 50.49 -43.70 -44.26
CA THR A 9 49.76 -42.45 -44.06
C THR A 9 49.54 -42.16 -42.58
N GLU A 10 49.54 -40.88 -42.16
CA GLU A 10 49.22 -40.48 -40.78
C GLU A 10 47.87 -41.05 -40.31
N GLN A 11 46.92 -41.23 -41.23
CA GLN A 11 45.62 -41.84 -40.98
C GLN A 11 45.73 -43.31 -40.55
N ASP A 12 46.64 -44.10 -41.12
CA ASP A 12 46.83 -45.51 -40.77
C ASP A 12 47.43 -45.67 -39.36
N ILE A 13 48.27 -44.73 -38.95
CA ILE A 13 48.86 -44.68 -37.61
C ILE A 13 47.79 -44.30 -36.58
N LEU A 14 46.97 -43.28 -36.87
CA LEU A 14 45.84 -42.89 -36.02
C LEU A 14 44.81 -44.01 -35.89
N LEU A 15 44.49 -44.72 -36.98
CA LEU A 15 43.56 -45.85 -36.96
C LEU A 15 44.11 -47.03 -36.14
N ASP A 16 45.40 -47.34 -36.22
CA ASP A 16 46.02 -48.39 -35.39
C ASP A 16 46.02 -48.02 -33.90
N ILE A 17 46.31 -46.76 -33.57
CA ILE A 17 46.22 -46.25 -32.20
C ILE A 17 44.77 -46.36 -31.71
N GLN A 18 43.79 -45.94 -32.52
CA GLN A 18 42.37 -46.06 -32.20
C GLN A 18 41.95 -47.52 -31.99
N MET A 19 42.38 -48.46 -32.85
CA MET A 19 42.07 -49.88 -32.72
C MET A 19 42.73 -50.54 -31.49
N ARG A 20 43.94 -50.12 -31.11
CA ARG A 20 44.61 -50.58 -29.89
C ARG A 20 43.99 -50.00 -28.62
N CYS A 21 43.48 -48.77 -28.68
CA CYS A 21 42.78 -48.12 -27.57
C CYS A 21 41.31 -48.53 -27.45
N ALA A 22 40.67 -49.01 -28.53
CA ALA A 22 39.24 -49.33 -28.59
C ALA A 22 38.74 -50.32 -27.50
N PRO A 23 39.48 -51.37 -27.09
CA PRO A 23 39.03 -52.24 -26.00
C PRO A 23 39.08 -51.55 -24.63
N ARG A 24 40.09 -50.68 -24.40
CA ARG A 24 40.22 -49.90 -23.16
C ARG A 24 39.20 -48.76 -23.11
N SER A 25 38.90 -48.11 -24.24
CA SER A 25 37.85 -47.10 -24.32
C SER A 25 36.47 -47.72 -24.06
N ARG A 26 36.16 -48.91 -24.60
CA ARG A 26 34.87 -49.58 -24.36
C ARG A 26 34.56 -49.83 -22.89
N ILE A 27 35.55 -50.20 -22.07
CA ILE A 27 35.35 -50.40 -20.63
C ILE A 27 35.05 -49.06 -19.95
N ILE A 28 35.80 -48.01 -20.29
CA ILE A 28 35.58 -46.65 -19.76
C ILE A 28 34.22 -46.11 -20.20
N ASP A 29 33.83 -46.33 -21.45
CA ASP A 29 32.54 -45.94 -22.00
C ASP A 29 31.40 -46.67 -21.27
N MET A 30 31.52 -47.99 -21.08
CA MET A 30 30.55 -48.78 -20.32
C MET A 30 30.45 -48.32 -18.87
N LEU A 31 31.57 -48.06 -18.20
CA LEU A 31 31.59 -47.55 -16.83
C LEU A 31 30.92 -46.18 -16.75
N THR A 32 31.18 -45.31 -17.73
CA THR A 32 30.57 -43.97 -17.81
C THR A 32 29.06 -44.07 -17.99
N VAL A 33 28.60 -44.87 -18.95
CA VAL A 33 27.18 -45.10 -19.21
C VAL A 33 26.50 -45.73 -18.00
N PHE A 34 27.10 -46.76 -17.40
CA PHE A 34 26.53 -47.42 -16.23
C PHE A 34 26.44 -46.47 -15.04
N THR A 35 27.49 -45.68 -14.78
CA THR A 35 27.49 -44.69 -13.69
C THR A 35 26.41 -43.63 -13.91
N PHE A 36 26.30 -43.10 -15.13
CA PHE A 36 25.30 -42.10 -15.48
C PHE A 36 23.87 -42.64 -15.30
N LEU A 37 23.58 -43.83 -15.82
CA LEU A 37 22.28 -44.47 -15.66
C LEU A 37 21.99 -44.80 -14.19
N ALA A 38 22.97 -45.32 -13.46
CA ALA A 38 22.81 -45.63 -12.04
C ALA A 38 22.43 -44.39 -11.23
N VAL A 39 23.05 -43.23 -11.49
CA VAL A 39 22.68 -41.96 -10.84
C VAL A 39 21.26 -41.55 -11.19
N ILE A 40 20.85 -41.62 -12.47
CA ILE A 40 19.49 -41.26 -12.88
C ILE A 40 18.44 -42.17 -12.23
N PHE A 41 18.65 -43.49 -12.27
CA PHE A 41 17.72 -44.44 -11.67
C PHE A 41 17.68 -44.30 -10.15
N ALA A 42 18.82 -44.11 -9.49
CA ALA A 42 18.87 -43.85 -8.06
C ALA A 42 18.07 -42.59 -7.70
N MET A 43 18.25 -41.49 -8.44
CA MET A 43 17.51 -40.25 -8.20
C MET A 43 16.00 -40.42 -8.45
N ALA A 44 15.60 -41.16 -9.48
CA ALA A 44 14.19 -41.46 -9.74
C ALA A 44 13.57 -42.30 -8.61
N VAL A 45 14.29 -43.31 -8.12
CA VAL A 45 13.85 -44.13 -6.98
C VAL A 45 13.74 -43.27 -5.72
N ILE A 46 14.72 -42.41 -5.44
CA ILE A 46 14.70 -41.49 -4.30
C ILE A 46 13.52 -40.53 -4.41
N PHE A 47 13.25 -39.98 -5.60
CA PHE A 47 12.10 -39.08 -5.83
C PHE A 47 10.77 -39.76 -5.48
N VAL A 48 10.60 -41.04 -5.82
CA VAL A 48 9.37 -41.80 -5.52
C VAL A 48 9.26 -42.17 -4.04
N ILE A 49 10.37 -42.42 -3.37
CA ILE A 49 10.40 -42.84 -1.96
C ILE A 49 10.26 -41.66 -0.99
N LEU A 50 10.86 -40.51 -1.31
CA LEU A 50 10.82 -39.35 -0.43
C LEU A 50 9.39 -38.77 -0.36
N PRO A 51 8.92 -38.40 0.84
CA PRO A 51 7.64 -37.73 0.96
C PRO A 51 7.70 -36.33 0.34
N ASP A 52 6.59 -35.93 -0.28
CA ASP A 52 6.40 -34.58 -0.81
C ASP A 52 6.56 -33.56 0.33
N LYS A 53 7.39 -32.54 0.09
CA LYS A 53 7.53 -31.39 0.98
C LYS A 53 6.40 -30.40 0.67
N ALA A 54 5.67 -29.99 1.71
CA ALA A 54 4.64 -28.96 1.58
C ALA A 54 5.23 -27.54 1.46
N PHE A 55 6.35 -27.28 2.15
CA PHE A 55 6.94 -25.95 2.28
C PHE A 55 8.47 -26.01 2.14
N SER A 56 9.05 -24.96 1.57
CA SER A 56 10.50 -24.75 1.50
C SER A 56 10.89 -23.61 2.43
N ASP A 57 11.50 -23.93 3.57
CA ASP A 57 12.08 -22.91 4.45
C ASP A 57 13.12 -22.07 3.71
N GLN A 58 13.89 -22.73 2.84
CA GLN A 58 14.92 -22.10 2.04
C GLN A 58 14.34 -21.01 1.13
N GLU A 59 13.24 -21.26 0.42
CA GLU A 59 12.61 -20.27 -0.47
C GLU A 59 11.49 -19.44 0.18
N ASN A 60 11.10 -19.77 1.42
CA ASN A 60 9.96 -19.20 2.13
C ASN A 60 8.65 -19.22 1.32
N ARG A 61 8.33 -20.37 0.72
CA ARG A 61 7.09 -20.56 -0.06
C ARG A 61 6.55 -21.98 0.01
N ALA A 62 5.25 -22.11 -0.25
CA ALA A 62 4.64 -23.40 -0.53
C ALA A 62 5.23 -24.01 -1.81
N LEU A 63 5.48 -25.31 -1.75
CA LEU A 63 5.96 -26.09 -2.89
C LEU A 63 4.78 -26.69 -3.64
N GLN A 64 4.92 -26.81 -4.96
CA GLN A 64 3.91 -27.43 -5.79
C GLN A 64 3.67 -28.86 -5.31
N GLN A 65 2.41 -29.15 -4.99
CA GLN A 65 1.94 -30.49 -4.67
C GLN A 65 1.50 -31.21 -5.94
N ARG A 66 1.38 -32.53 -5.86
CA ARG A 66 1.01 -33.37 -7.00
C ARG A 66 -0.28 -32.86 -7.65
N PRO A 67 -0.24 -32.40 -8.92
CA PRO A 67 -1.41 -31.84 -9.58
C PRO A 67 -2.42 -32.92 -9.96
N VAL A 68 -3.69 -32.51 -10.07
CA VAL A 68 -4.79 -33.35 -10.54
C VAL A 68 -5.09 -33.05 -12.01
N ILE A 69 -5.42 -34.09 -12.78
CA ILE A 69 -5.69 -34.00 -14.24
C ILE A 69 -7.07 -33.39 -14.53
N SER A 70 -8.00 -33.51 -13.59
CA SER A 70 -9.40 -33.11 -13.76
C SER A 70 -9.66 -31.67 -13.28
N SER A 71 -10.62 -31.01 -13.92
CA SER A 71 -11.30 -29.81 -13.41
C SER A 71 -12.79 -30.12 -13.18
N PRO A 72 -13.53 -29.29 -12.40
CA PRO A 72 -14.95 -29.53 -12.13
C PRO A 72 -15.75 -29.76 -13.43
N GLY A 73 -16.38 -30.93 -13.55
CA GLY A 73 -17.16 -31.32 -14.73
C GLY A 73 -16.35 -31.77 -15.96
N LYS A 74 -15.01 -31.77 -15.92
CA LYS A 74 -14.15 -32.18 -17.05
C LYS A 74 -13.00 -33.09 -16.59
N PRO A 75 -13.09 -34.43 -16.78
CA PRO A 75 -12.08 -35.37 -16.29
C PRO A 75 -10.67 -35.16 -16.88
N LEU A 76 -10.57 -34.60 -18.09
CA LEU A 76 -9.30 -34.26 -18.76
C LEU A 76 -9.11 -32.75 -18.99
N GLY A 77 -9.93 -31.91 -18.34
CA GLY A 77 -9.96 -30.46 -18.62
C GLY A 77 -8.59 -29.80 -18.50
N ARG A 78 -7.85 -30.09 -17.42
CA ARG A 78 -6.55 -29.47 -17.12
C ARG A 78 -5.40 -29.99 -17.98
N LEU A 79 -5.56 -31.18 -18.56
CA LEU A 79 -4.59 -31.71 -19.52
C LEU A 79 -4.73 -30.99 -20.87
N LEU A 80 -5.97 -30.74 -21.30
CA LEU A 80 -6.25 -30.12 -22.59
C LEU A 80 -5.95 -28.61 -22.61
N ASP A 81 -6.04 -27.92 -21.46
CA ASP A 81 -5.71 -26.50 -21.34
C ASP A 81 -4.23 -26.22 -21.01
N GLY A 82 -3.42 -27.27 -20.82
CA GLY A 82 -1.98 -27.15 -20.53
C GLY A 82 -1.63 -26.79 -19.08
N SER A 83 -2.61 -26.53 -18.20
CA SER A 83 -2.34 -26.20 -16.79
C SER A 83 -1.74 -27.38 -16.03
N TYR A 84 -2.15 -28.62 -16.34
CA TYR A 84 -1.59 -29.81 -15.73
C TYR A 84 -0.10 -30.00 -16.08
N THR A 85 0.30 -29.75 -17.34
CA THR A 85 1.69 -29.94 -17.78
C THR A 85 2.62 -28.86 -17.20
N ALA A 86 2.12 -27.63 -17.02
CA ALA A 86 2.85 -26.60 -16.30
C ALA A 86 3.06 -26.99 -14.81
N ASP A 87 1.98 -27.42 -14.14
CA ASP A 87 2.04 -27.79 -12.73
C ASP A 87 2.88 -29.04 -12.47
N ILE A 88 2.85 -30.04 -13.37
CA ILE A 88 3.66 -31.25 -13.19
C ILE A 88 5.15 -30.93 -13.35
N ALA A 89 5.53 -30.06 -14.28
CA ALA A 89 6.90 -29.60 -14.43
C ALA A 89 7.38 -28.87 -13.17
N LYS A 90 6.52 -28.01 -12.61
CA LYS A 90 6.78 -27.31 -11.35
C LYS A 90 6.87 -28.28 -10.16
N TYR A 91 6.02 -29.29 -10.09
CA TYR A 91 6.05 -30.34 -9.07
C TYR A 91 7.39 -31.08 -9.08
N TYR A 92 7.85 -31.54 -10.26
CA TYR A 92 9.16 -32.19 -10.37
C TYR A 92 10.31 -31.26 -9.98
N ALA A 93 10.26 -29.99 -10.36
CA ALA A 93 11.27 -29.01 -10.00
C ALA A 93 11.30 -28.70 -8.49
N ASP A 94 10.14 -28.70 -7.83
CA ASP A 94 9.99 -28.39 -6.40
C ASP A 94 10.32 -29.59 -5.51
N GLN A 95 9.95 -30.81 -5.91
CA GLN A 95 10.14 -32.04 -5.13
C GLN A 95 11.46 -32.77 -5.43
N PHE A 96 12.32 -32.21 -6.30
CA PHE A 96 13.55 -32.88 -6.71
C PHE A 96 14.49 -33.19 -5.51
N PRO A 97 14.99 -34.44 -5.37
CA PRO A 97 15.85 -34.80 -4.26
C PRO A 97 17.11 -33.95 -4.21
N ALA A 98 17.47 -33.50 -3.01
CA ALA A 98 18.63 -32.64 -2.77
C ALA A 98 18.70 -31.39 -3.67
N ARG A 99 17.56 -30.83 -4.09
CA ARG A 99 17.46 -29.63 -4.93
C ARG A 99 18.41 -28.50 -4.53
N ASP A 100 18.49 -28.18 -3.24
CA ASP A 100 19.33 -27.08 -2.74
C ASP A 100 20.83 -27.31 -2.99
N LEU A 101 21.28 -28.57 -2.98
CA LEU A 101 22.65 -28.94 -3.33
C LEU A 101 22.91 -28.66 -4.82
N PHE A 102 22.00 -29.09 -5.71
CA PHE A 102 22.13 -28.84 -7.14
C PHE A 102 22.08 -27.36 -7.49
N ILE A 103 21.23 -26.57 -6.82
CA ILE A 103 21.21 -25.12 -6.95
C ILE A 103 22.55 -24.52 -6.51
N GLY A 104 23.14 -25.02 -5.43
CA GLY A 104 24.48 -24.65 -4.96
C GLY A 104 25.57 -24.94 -5.98
N ILE A 105 25.59 -26.16 -6.53
CA ILE A 105 26.56 -26.59 -7.55
C ILE A 105 26.40 -25.76 -8.82
N LYS A 106 25.15 -25.51 -9.27
CA LYS A 106 24.86 -24.62 -10.40
C LYS A 106 25.43 -23.24 -10.14
N GLY A 107 25.10 -22.63 -9.00
CA GLY A 107 25.60 -21.31 -8.63
C GLY A 107 27.12 -21.22 -8.66
N TYR A 108 27.82 -22.21 -8.07
CA TYR A 108 29.27 -22.26 -8.09
C TYR A 108 29.83 -22.40 -9.51
N THR A 109 29.23 -23.29 -10.32
CA THR A 109 29.67 -23.54 -11.69
C THR A 109 29.48 -22.30 -12.56
N GLU A 110 28.36 -21.59 -12.45
CA GLU A 110 28.11 -20.34 -13.20
C GLU A 110 29.20 -19.30 -12.89
N ILE A 111 29.51 -19.12 -11.60
CA ILE A 111 30.54 -18.17 -11.14
C ILE A 111 31.94 -18.61 -11.57
N ALA A 112 32.25 -19.90 -11.47
CA ALA A 112 33.53 -20.46 -11.91
C ALA A 112 33.75 -20.35 -13.44
N LEU A 113 32.66 -20.40 -14.22
CA LEU A 113 32.67 -20.15 -15.66
C LEU A 113 32.77 -18.64 -16.01
N GLY A 114 32.91 -17.77 -15.01
CA GLY A 114 33.03 -16.33 -15.19
C GLY A 114 31.68 -15.61 -15.35
N LYS A 115 30.54 -16.30 -15.23
CA LYS A 115 29.24 -15.62 -15.16
C LYS A 115 29.11 -14.98 -13.78
N GLN A 116 29.05 -13.66 -13.70
CA GLN A 116 28.97 -12.91 -12.44
C GLN A 116 27.56 -12.90 -11.82
N GLU A 117 26.67 -13.80 -12.26
CA GLU A 117 25.28 -13.88 -11.79
C GLU A 117 24.75 -15.31 -11.83
N ASN A 118 23.76 -15.59 -10.98
CA ASN A 118 22.95 -16.81 -11.04
C ASN A 118 21.52 -16.50 -10.61
N ASN A 119 20.53 -16.97 -11.37
CA ASN A 119 19.10 -16.73 -11.14
C ASN A 119 18.76 -15.23 -10.96
N SER A 120 19.32 -14.37 -11.82
CA SER A 120 19.19 -12.91 -11.74
C SER A 120 19.72 -12.29 -10.44
N ILE A 121 20.58 -12.99 -9.70
CA ILE A 121 21.31 -12.42 -8.57
C ILE A 121 22.78 -12.27 -8.95
N ILE A 122 23.26 -11.04 -8.88
CA ILE A 122 24.61 -10.62 -9.22
C ILE A 122 25.49 -10.79 -7.98
N LEU A 123 26.68 -11.35 -8.16
CA LEU A 123 27.71 -11.35 -7.13
C LEU A 123 28.50 -10.03 -7.21
N GLY A 124 28.20 -9.10 -6.32
CA GLY A 124 28.94 -7.86 -6.13
C GLY A 124 30.23 -8.04 -5.32
N SER A 125 30.99 -6.96 -5.17
CA SER A 125 32.15 -6.91 -4.28
C SER A 125 31.75 -7.20 -2.83
N ASP A 126 32.72 -7.63 -2.01
CA ASP A 126 32.54 -7.97 -0.58
C ASP A 126 31.47 -9.05 -0.29
N GLY A 127 31.02 -9.74 -1.34
CA GLY A 127 30.05 -10.82 -1.28
C GLY A 127 28.60 -10.36 -1.27
N TYR A 128 28.30 -9.11 -1.65
CA TYR A 128 26.93 -8.61 -1.82
C TYR A 128 26.19 -9.38 -2.92
N LEU A 129 25.00 -9.83 -2.58
CA LEU A 129 24.08 -10.48 -3.50
C LEU A 129 23.04 -9.45 -3.92
N ILE A 130 23.14 -8.99 -5.16
CA ILE A 130 22.35 -7.86 -5.67
C ILE A 130 21.38 -8.40 -6.72
N THR A 131 20.08 -8.26 -6.48
CA THR A 131 19.06 -8.64 -7.45
C THR A 131 19.18 -7.78 -8.70
N ARG A 132 19.33 -8.40 -9.88
CA ARG A 132 19.15 -7.74 -11.17
C ARG A 132 17.65 -7.50 -11.37
N PRO A 133 17.19 -6.24 -11.41
CA PRO A 133 15.78 -5.97 -11.65
C PRO A 133 15.42 -6.30 -13.11
N PRO A 134 14.18 -6.72 -13.40
CA PRO A 134 13.63 -6.65 -14.75
C PRO A 134 13.66 -5.22 -15.30
N ALA A 135 13.35 -5.08 -16.59
CA ALA A 135 13.09 -3.77 -17.16
C ALA A 135 11.92 -3.12 -16.40
N PRO A 136 12.00 -1.81 -16.07
CA PRO A 136 10.93 -1.14 -15.35
C PRO A 136 9.66 -1.09 -16.19
N ASP A 137 8.52 -1.43 -15.58
CA ASP A 137 7.20 -1.19 -16.17
C ASP A 137 6.74 0.22 -15.80
N TYR A 138 6.87 1.14 -16.76
CA TYR A 138 6.43 2.52 -16.61
C TYR A 138 4.92 2.66 -16.46
N THR A 139 4.14 1.72 -17.03
CA THR A 139 2.68 1.71 -16.86
C THR A 139 2.32 1.35 -15.43
N ALA A 140 2.92 0.30 -14.87
CA ALA A 140 2.71 -0.05 -13.47
C ALA A 140 3.13 1.08 -12.51
N LEU A 141 4.23 1.78 -12.81
CA LEU A 141 4.66 2.95 -12.04
C LEU A 141 3.61 4.07 -12.08
N GLU A 142 3.12 4.42 -13.27
CA GLU A 142 2.08 5.46 -13.44
C GLU A 142 0.77 5.05 -12.73
N GLU A 143 0.35 3.79 -12.85
CA GLU A 143 -0.83 3.23 -12.17
C GLU A 143 -0.72 3.24 -10.64
N ASN A 144 0.49 3.35 -10.08
CA ASN A 144 0.71 3.56 -8.65
C ASN A 144 0.76 5.03 -8.27
N LEU A 145 1.48 5.85 -9.03
CA LEU A 145 1.68 7.27 -8.70
C LEU A 145 0.40 8.09 -8.84
N ARG A 146 -0.41 7.84 -9.87
CA ARG A 146 -1.65 8.60 -10.12
C ARG A 146 -2.68 8.47 -9.00
N PRO A 147 -2.98 7.27 -8.46
CA PRO A 147 -3.85 7.16 -7.28
C PRO A 147 -3.28 7.86 -6.04
N ILE A 148 -1.96 7.77 -5.80
CA ILE A 148 -1.34 8.45 -4.65
C ILE A 148 -1.46 9.97 -4.79
N GLY A 149 -1.19 10.51 -5.98
CA GLY A 149 -1.31 11.93 -6.28
C GLY A 149 -2.74 12.45 -6.12
N ALA A 150 -3.72 11.75 -6.71
CA ALA A 150 -5.13 12.10 -6.56
C ALA A 150 -5.61 12.00 -5.10
N PHE A 151 -5.15 11.00 -4.36
CA PHE A 151 -5.39 10.89 -2.93
C PHE A 151 -4.82 12.10 -2.18
N ALA A 152 -3.59 12.55 -2.51
CA ALA A 152 -2.98 13.73 -1.91
C ALA A 152 -3.80 15.01 -2.16
N ASP A 153 -4.41 15.16 -3.34
CA ASP A 153 -5.30 16.30 -3.62
C ASP A 153 -6.55 16.31 -2.72
N VAL A 154 -7.10 15.14 -2.41
CA VAL A 154 -8.23 15.01 -1.46
C VAL A 154 -7.75 15.29 -0.04
N MET A 155 -6.61 14.72 0.37
CA MET A 155 -6.05 14.93 1.71
C MET A 155 -5.66 16.38 1.97
N LYS A 156 -5.19 17.12 0.95
CA LYS A 156 -4.91 18.55 1.06
C LYS A 156 -6.18 19.37 1.36
N GLN A 157 -7.32 19.00 0.77
CA GLN A 157 -8.60 19.61 1.13
C GLN A 157 -9.02 19.24 2.56
N MET A 158 -8.48 18.14 3.08
CA MET A 158 -8.63 17.69 4.46
C MET A 158 -7.55 18.23 5.42
N ASP A 159 -6.71 19.17 4.99
CA ASP A 159 -5.54 19.68 5.75
C ASP A 159 -4.60 18.57 6.27
N VAL A 160 -4.56 17.43 5.57
CA VAL A 160 -3.67 16.31 5.88
C VAL A 160 -2.54 16.27 4.85
N PRO A 161 -1.29 16.63 5.23
CA PRO A 161 -0.16 16.56 4.31
C PRO A 161 0.18 15.11 3.94
N VAL A 162 0.49 14.90 2.65
CA VAL A 162 0.89 13.60 2.11
C VAL A 162 2.32 13.68 1.58
N THR A 163 3.16 12.75 2.05
CA THR A 163 4.54 12.58 1.58
C THR A 163 4.67 11.23 0.90
N LEU A 164 5.20 11.21 -0.33
CA LEU A 164 5.64 10.03 -1.04
C LEU A 164 7.17 9.93 -0.97
N ALA A 165 7.68 8.93 -0.28
CA ALA A 165 9.10 8.62 -0.20
C ALA A 165 9.41 7.32 -0.94
N ILE A 166 10.24 7.39 -1.98
CA ILE A 166 10.60 6.20 -2.77
C ILE A 166 12.02 5.77 -2.45
N ALA A 167 12.15 4.56 -1.92
CA ALA A 167 13.42 3.87 -1.78
C ALA A 167 13.88 3.33 -3.13
N GLY A 168 15.16 3.51 -3.46
CA GLY A 168 15.69 2.98 -4.71
C GLY A 168 15.86 1.46 -4.72
N ARG A 169 15.97 0.90 -5.92
CA ARG A 169 16.25 -0.52 -6.08
C ARG A 169 17.64 -0.79 -5.52
N THR A 170 17.84 -1.93 -4.84
CA THR A 170 19.15 -2.29 -4.27
C THR A 170 20.25 -2.28 -5.32
N TYR A 171 19.92 -2.66 -6.57
CA TYR A 171 20.80 -2.55 -7.73
C TYR A 171 21.32 -1.13 -7.98
N GLU A 172 20.47 -0.12 -7.81
CA GLU A 172 20.80 1.28 -8.04
C GLU A 172 21.55 1.87 -6.85
N ALA A 173 21.12 1.54 -5.63
CA ALA A 173 21.75 2.02 -4.41
C ALA A 173 23.18 1.44 -4.25
N MET A 174 23.37 0.16 -4.56
CA MET A 174 24.64 -0.57 -4.44
C MET A 174 25.45 -0.56 -5.74
N ASN A 175 25.32 0.48 -6.57
CA ASN A 175 25.95 0.53 -7.89
C ASN A 175 27.50 0.44 -7.84
N SER A 176 28.12 0.97 -6.79
CA SER A 176 29.57 0.85 -6.54
C SER A 176 30.03 -0.59 -6.27
N TYR A 177 29.13 -1.46 -5.79
CA TYR A 177 29.40 -2.87 -5.51
C TYR A 177 29.17 -3.78 -6.72
N LEU A 178 28.53 -3.30 -7.78
CA LEU A 178 28.34 -4.07 -9.00
C LEU A 178 29.67 -4.33 -9.72
N PRO A 179 29.85 -5.51 -10.36
CA PRO A 179 31.03 -5.78 -11.16
C PRO A 179 31.29 -4.69 -12.21
N VAL A 180 32.57 -4.39 -12.48
CA VAL A 180 32.97 -3.34 -13.44
C VAL A 180 32.40 -3.59 -14.84
N THR A 181 32.23 -4.85 -15.22
CA THR A 181 31.69 -5.30 -16.51
C THR A 181 30.17 -5.21 -16.62
N PHE A 182 29.46 -4.93 -15.53
CA PHE A 182 28.00 -4.85 -15.53
C PHE A 182 27.51 -3.51 -16.08
N PRO A 183 26.48 -3.48 -16.95
CA PRO A 183 25.96 -2.24 -17.51
C PRO A 183 25.26 -1.40 -16.43
N LYS A 184 25.91 -0.31 -16.00
CA LYS A 184 25.40 0.62 -14.96
C LYS A 184 24.41 1.66 -15.50
N THR A 185 24.05 1.58 -16.78
CA THR A 185 23.27 2.59 -17.51
C THR A 185 21.79 2.22 -17.53
N GLN A 186 20.95 2.99 -16.81
CA GLN A 186 19.48 3.16 -16.95
C GLN A 186 18.81 3.76 -15.70
N VAL A 187 19.58 4.20 -14.70
CA VAL A 187 19.01 4.77 -13.45
C VAL A 187 18.31 6.10 -13.71
N SER A 188 18.92 7.05 -14.43
CA SER A 188 18.42 8.43 -14.49
C SER A 188 17.03 8.56 -15.12
N GLN A 189 16.74 7.83 -16.20
CA GLN A 189 15.46 7.92 -16.91
C GLN A 189 14.25 7.52 -16.06
N LEU A 190 14.39 6.48 -15.24
CA LEU A 190 13.30 6.02 -14.38
C LEU A 190 12.95 7.06 -13.31
N TRP A 191 13.97 7.65 -12.68
CA TRP A 191 13.81 8.68 -11.66
C TRP A 191 13.34 10.01 -12.24
N GLU A 192 13.82 10.39 -13.43
CA GLU A 192 13.32 11.55 -14.18
C GLU A 192 11.84 11.40 -14.52
N TYR A 193 11.42 10.22 -15.00
CA TYR A 193 9.99 9.95 -15.27
C TYR A 193 9.16 9.92 -13.98
N THR A 194 9.68 9.33 -12.91
CA THR A 194 9.02 9.34 -11.59
C THR A 194 8.79 10.77 -11.09
N GLN A 195 9.82 11.63 -11.19
CA GLN A 195 9.72 13.04 -10.84
C GLN A 195 8.69 13.75 -11.73
N TYR A 196 8.73 13.51 -13.05
CA TYR A 196 7.77 14.08 -14.00
C TYR A 196 6.32 13.75 -13.62
N VAL A 197 6.00 12.49 -13.32
CA VAL A 197 4.65 12.08 -12.90
C VAL A 197 4.30 12.66 -11.52
N ALA A 198 5.26 12.72 -10.59
CA ALA A 198 5.03 13.28 -9.26
C ALA A 198 4.79 14.81 -9.29
N ASP A 199 5.45 15.54 -10.19
CA ASP A 199 5.33 16.99 -10.34
C ASP A 199 3.94 17.44 -10.82
N ASP A 200 3.18 16.56 -11.47
CA ASP A 200 1.77 16.81 -11.83
C ASP A 200 0.88 16.99 -10.58
N TYR A 201 1.33 16.54 -9.40
CA TYR A 201 0.57 16.54 -8.15
C TYR A 201 1.20 17.44 -7.07
N THR A 202 0.98 18.75 -7.17
CA THR A 202 1.52 19.75 -6.22
C THR A 202 1.10 19.59 -4.76
N SER A 203 0.07 18.78 -4.49
CA SER A 203 -0.42 18.46 -3.14
C SER A 203 0.37 17.35 -2.45
N MET A 204 1.20 16.63 -3.19
CA MET A 204 2.04 15.54 -2.71
C MET A 204 3.48 16.00 -2.60
N GLN A 205 4.10 15.79 -1.43
CA GLN A 205 5.55 15.98 -1.29
C GLN A 205 6.28 14.72 -1.75
N TYR A 206 7.03 14.80 -2.83
CA TYR A 206 7.87 13.69 -3.31
C TYR A 206 9.30 13.75 -2.75
N ILE A 207 9.82 12.59 -2.34
CA ILE A 207 11.19 12.39 -1.84
C ILE A 207 11.84 11.21 -2.56
N ASN A 208 12.96 11.49 -3.22
CA ASN A 208 13.88 10.47 -3.71
C ASN A 208 14.87 10.08 -2.60
N LEU A 209 14.76 8.85 -2.08
CA LEU A 209 15.70 8.34 -1.06
C LEU A 209 16.96 7.72 -1.68
N LEU A 210 17.00 7.44 -2.98
CA LEU A 210 18.17 6.82 -3.62
C LEU A 210 19.42 7.68 -3.49
N ASP A 211 19.34 8.96 -3.82
CA ASP A 211 20.52 9.82 -3.86
C ASP A 211 21.15 10.04 -2.48
N PRO A 212 20.39 10.35 -1.41
CA PRO A 212 20.93 10.41 -0.05
C PRO A 212 21.56 9.09 0.39
N MET A 213 20.93 7.95 0.10
CA MET A 213 21.51 6.65 0.46
C MET A 213 22.82 6.41 -0.29
N ARG A 214 22.85 6.65 -1.60
CA ARG A 214 24.06 6.49 -2.43
C ARG A 214 25.20 7.37 -1.96
N ALA A 215 24.91 8.62 -1.58
CA ALA A 215 25.93 9.53 -1.05
C ALA A 215 26.60 8.99 0.23
N ILE A 216 25.85 8.28 1.08
CA ILE A 216 26.41 7.63 2.27
C ILE A 216 27.20 6.38 1.90
N ILE A 217 26.66 5.55 0.99
CA ILE A 217 27.27 4.29 0.54
C ILE A 217 28.60 4.52 -0.17
N ASP A 218 28.66 5.51 -1.05
CA ASP A 218 29.82 5.85 -1.86
C ASP A 218 30.80 6.79 -1.11
N GLY A 219 30.38 7.34 0.03
CA GLY A 219 31.18 8.24 0.86
C GLY A 219 32.20 7.50 1.73
N GLU A 220 33.20 8.25 2.23
CA GLU A 220 34.24 7.72 3.13
C GLU A 220 33.81 7.65 4.61
N GLN A 221 32.57 8.05 4.94
CA GLN A 221 32.11 7.99 6.33
C GLN A 221 31.92 6.55 6.79
N GLU A 222 32.62 6.16 7.85
CA GLU A 222 32.40 4.92 8.60
C GLU A 222 31.01 4.93 9.26
N SER A 223 29.97 4.71 8.47
CA SER A 223 28.57 4.64 8.94
C SER A 223 28.14 3.20 9.21
N GLY A 224 28.69 2.22 8.47
CA GLY A 224 28.28 0.81 8.50
C GLY A 224 27.47 0.41 7.25
N PRO A 225 27.15 -0.88 7.07
CA PRO A 225 26.42 -1.34 5.88
C PRO A 225 24.97 -0.85 5.89
N LEU A 226 24.54 -0.14 4.85
CA LEU A 226 23.15 0.33 4.71
C LEU A 226 22.21 -0.72 4.13
N TYR A 227 22.73 -1.75 3.46
CA TYR A 227 21.96 -2.85 2.91
C TYR A 227 22.48 -4.19 3.40
N TYR A 228 21.57 -5.16 3.55
CA TYR A 228 21.99 -6.52 3.83
C TYR A 228 22.71 -7.11 2.62
N ARG A 229 23.72 -7.92 2.89
CA ARG A 229 24.49 -8.59 1.85
C ARG A 229 23.75 -9.77 1.24
N THR A 230 22.89 -10.41 2.02
CA THR A 230 22.17 -11.65 1.71
C THR A 230 20.67 -11.46 1.55
N ASP A 231 20.17 -10.24 1.76
CA ASP A 231 18.75 -9.88 1.65
C ASP A 231 18.57 -8.64 0.76
N HIS A 232 17.34 -8.39 0.29
CA HIS A 232 17.06 -7.26 -0.59
C HIS A 232 16.77 -5.96 0.18
N HIS A 233 16.39 -6.05 1.46
CA HIS A 233 16.13 -4.88 2.29
C HIS A 233 17.39 -4.14 2.69
N TRP A 234 17.21 -2.88 3.07
CA TRP A 234 18.22 -2.16 3.84
C TRP A 234 18.43 -2.78 5.23
N THR A 235 19.54 -2.46 5.89
CA THR A 235 19.72 -2.71 7.32
C THR A 235 18.89 -1.73 8.16
N THR A 236 18.79 -1.97 9.46
CA THR A 236 18.18 -0.99 10.40
C THR A 236 18.88 0.36 10.35
N LEU A 237 20.19 0.39 10.08
CA LEU A 237 20.95 1.62 9.85
C LEU A 237 20.54 2.33 8.55
N GLY A 238 20.38 1.59 7.44
CA GLY A 238 19.88 2.18 6.19
C GLY A 238 18.47 2.75 6.36
N ALA A 239 17.59 2.03 7.08
CA ALA A 239 16.27 2.52 7.45
C ALA A 239 16.31 3.80 8.29
N TYR A 240 17.26 3.91 9.23
CA TYR A 240 17.47 5.12 10.01
C TYR A 240 17.81 6.32 9.13
N TYR A 241 18.74 6.18 8.19
CA TYR A 241 19.08 7.31 7.31
C TYR A 241 17.92 7.70 6.40
N ALA A 242 17.16 6.73 5.88
CA ALA A 242 15.94 7.02 5.12
C ALA A 242 14.89 7.77 5.96
N TYR A 243 14.65 7.31 7.20
CA TYR A 243 13.80 8.01 8.16
C TYR A 243 14.28 9.44 8.42
N ALA A 244 15.59 9.63 8.56
CA ALA A 244 16.14 10.94 8.86
C ALA A 244 15.88 11.93 7.72
N GLU A 245 16.00 11.50 6.46
CA GLU A 245 15.65 12.32 5.30
C GLU A 245 14.14 12.63 5.22
N ILE A 246 13.28 11.67 5.55
CA ILE A 246 11.82 11.87 5.61
C ILE A 246 11.45 12.90 6.69
N ILE A 247 11.95 12.74 7.92
CA ILE A 247 11.62 13.67 9.01
C ILE A 247 12.13 15.09 8.73
N LYS A 248 13.34 15.23 8.16
CA LYS A 248 13.85 16.55 7.74
C LYS A 248 12.97 17.22 6.70
N SER A 249 12.28 16.45 5.85
CA SER A 249 11.45 16.99 4.77
C SER A 249 10.13 17.58 5.27
N PHE A 250 9.63 17.18 6.44
CA PHE A 250 8.33 17.62 6.95
C PHE A 250 8.28 19.11 7.27
N LYS A 251 9.44 19.77 7.45
CA LYS A 251 9.60 21.24 7.63
C LYS A 251 8.80 21.87 8.79
N ASP A 252 8.11 21.08 9.62
CA ASP A 252 7.41 21.55 10.80
C ASP A 252 8.40 21.99 11.89
N LYS A 253 8.09 23.09 12.59
CA LYS A 253 8.93 23.58 13.69
C LYS A 253 9.01 22.53 14.80
N GLY A 254 10.21 22.04 15.09
CA GLY A 254 10.46 21.06 16.16
C GLY A 254 10.49 19.60 15.70
N PHE A 255 10.15 19.31 14.44
CA PHE A 255 10.34 17.98 13.85
C PHE A 255 11.78 17.82 13.38
N GLN A 256 12.59 17.11 14.16
CA GLN A 256 13.97 16.76 13.82
C GLN A 256 14.15 15.25 14.03
N PRO A 257 14.95 14.57 13.19
CA PRO A 257 15.21 13.17 13.41
C PRO A 257 15.97 13.00 14.72
N ALA A 258 15.55 12.04 15.52
CA ALA A 258 16.33 11.58 16.67
C ALA A 258 17.76 11.25 16.21
N ALA A 259 18.77 11.76 16.92
CA ALA A 259 20.16 11.52 16.56
C ALA A 259 20.49 10.03 16.68
N LEU A 260 21.39 9.52 15.84
CA LEU A 260 21.81 8.13 15.84
C LEU A 260 22.33 7.67 17.21
N SER A 261 22.96 8.59 17.96
CA SER A 261 23.46 8.36 19.32
C SER A 261 22.36 8.15 20.37
N ALA A 262 21.09 8.41 20.05
CA ALA A 262 19.96 8.12 20.93
C ALA A 262 19.63 6.61 20.97
N PHE A 263 20.18 5.82 20.04
CA PHE A 263 19.90 4.40 19.92
C PHE A 263 21.03 3.54 20.45
N THR A 264 20.66 2.47 21.17
CA THR A 264 21.54 1.37 21.52
C THR A 264 21.36 0.24 20.51
N VAL A 265 22.45 -0.18 19.87
CA VAL A 265 22.42 -1.27 18.89
C VAL A 265 22.42 -2.62 19.61
N GLU A 266 21.32 -3.36 19.50
CA GLU A 266 21.20 -4.73 19.99
C GLU A 266 21.39 -5.72 18.83
N LYS A 267 22.45 -6.51 18.90
CA LYS A 267 22.67 -7.59 17.92
C LYS A 267 21.75 -8.76 18.20
N VAL A 268 20.78 -8.98 17.32
CA VAL A 268 19.76 -10.03 17.52
C VAL A 268 20.00 -11.30 16.71
N SER A 269 20.84 -11.23 15.68
CA SER A 269 21.29 -12.43 14.96
C SER A 269 22.64 -12.21 14.31
N SER A 270 23.52 -13.20 14.41
CA SER A 270 24.78 -13.29 13.64
C SER A 270 24.69 -14.25 12.45
N ARG A 271 23.50 -14.82 12.22
CA ARG A 271 23.23 -15.85 11.20
C ARG A 271 21.98 -15.50 10.41
N PHE A 272 21.90 -14.27 9.92
CA PHE A 272 20.82 -13.86 9.03
C PHE A 272 21.17 -14.23 7.58
N TYR A 273 20.30 -15.03 6.97
CA TYR A 273 20.35 -15.31 5.54
C TYR A 273 19.04 -14.81 4.96
N GLY A 274 19.12 -13.82 4.10
CA GLY A 274 17.95 -13.26 3.45
C GLY A 274 17.36 -14.10 2.32
N THR A 275 16.34 -13.53 1.71
CA THR A 275 15.65 -14.02 0.52
C THR A 275 16.53 -13.99 -0.73
N THR A 276 17.42 -13.00 -0.85
CA THR A 276 18.34 -12.90 -1.99
C THR A 276 19.34 -14.05 -2.01
N TRP A 277 19.92 -14.40 -0.85
CA TRP A 277 20.78 -15.59 -0.71
C TRP A 277 20.06 -16.89 -1.04
N SER A 278 18.79 -16.96 -0.67
CA SER A 278 17.96 -18.11 -1.00
C SER A 278 17.81 -18.31 -2.51
N LYS A 279 17.60 -17.22 -3.27
CA LYS A 279 17.46 -17.24 -4.72
C LYS A 279 18.79 -17.44 -5.46
N ALA A 280 19.87 -16.84 -4.94
CA ALA A 280 21.17 -16.78 -5.61
C ALA A 280 21.84 -18.14 -5.81
N GLY A 281 21.57 -19.11 -4.93
CA GLY A 281 22.30 -20.38 -4.92
C GLY A 281 23.79 -20.26 -4.56
N MET A 282 24.27 -19.06 -4.19
CA MET A 282 25.66 -18.82 -3.81
C MET A 282 25.90 -19.18 -2.34
N LYS A 283 25.81 -20.49 -2.03
CA LYS A 283 25.76 -21.01 -0.65
C LYS A 283 27.03 -20.76 0.17
N TRP A 284 28.14 -20.39 -0.47
CA TRP A 284 29.41 -20.05 0.20
C TRP A 284 29.44 -18.63 0.78
N ILE A 285 28.47 -17.78 0.44
CA ILE A 285 28.36 -16.43 1.01
C ILE A 285 28.02 -16.54 2.50
N LYS A 286 28.82 -15.85 3.33
CA LYS A 286 28.64 -15.78 4.79
C LYS A 286 27.26 -15.18 5.15
N PRO A 287 26.71 -15.38 6.35
CA PRO A 287 25.48 -14.69 6.76
C PRO A 287 25.72 -13.21 7.05
N ASP A 288 24.64 -12.46 7.18
CA ASP A 288 24.59 -11.11 7.73
C ASP A 288 24.40 -11.12 9.25
N ILE A 289 24.73 -9.97 9.85
CA ILE A 289 24.32 -9.59 11.20
C ILE A 289 23.04 -8.78 11.09
N MET A 290 22.07 -9.06 11.96
CA MET A 290 20.82 -8.31 12.06
C MET A 290 20.77 -7.64 13.43
N ASP A 291 20.45 -6.36 13.44
CA ASP A 291 20.47 -5.51 14.63
C ASP A 291 19.11 -4.83 14.84
N TYR A 292 18.72 -4.68 16.10
CA TYR A 292 17.65 -3.78 16.52
C TYR A 292 18.25 -2.48 17.04
N PHE A 293 17.58 -1.37 16.79
CA PHE A 293 17.95 -0.06 17.33
C PHE A 293 17.00 0.24 18.47
N ARG A 294 17.50 0.04 19.68
CA ARG A 294 16.73 0.18 20.92
C ARG A 294 16.85 1.60 21.47
N TYR A 295 15.83 2.08 22.17
CA TYR A 295 15.88 3.34 22.90
C TYR A 295 15.07 3.24 24.20
N GLU A 296 15.34 4.13 25.15
CA GLU A 296 14.62 4.14 26.43
C GLU A 296 13.11 4.37 26.20
N GLY A 297 12.29 3.44 26.70
CA GLY A 297 10.83 3.47 26.53
C GLY A 297 10.31 2.83 25.24
N ASP A 298 11.16 2.19 24.42
CA ASP A 298 10.69 1.50 23.21
C ASP A 298 9.77 0.30 23.49
N GLU A 299 9.84 -0.32 24.67
CA GLU A 299 8.91 -1.38 25.11
C GLU A 299 7.61 -0.85 25.73
N ASP A 300 7.48 0.48 25.90
CA ASP A 300 6.24 1.11 26.33
C ASP A 300 5.21 1.20 25.19
N TYR A 301 5.62 0.88 23.96
CA TYR A 301 4.71 0.81 22.82
C TYR A 301 3.97 -0.53 22.80
N ILE A 302 2.75 -0.53 22.29
CA ILE A 302 1.98 -1.72 21.97
C ILE A 302 1.81 -1.76 20.46
N THR A 303 2.28 -2.84 19.84
CA THR A 303 2.01 -3.17 18.44
C THR A 303 0.83 -4.12 18.39
N THR A 304 -0.21 -3.77 17.64
CA THR A 304 -1.40 -4.59 17.40
C THR A 304 -1.54 -4.90 15.92
N ILE A 305 -1.67 -6.18 15.60
CA ILE A 305 -1.96 -6.68 14.26
C ILE A 305 -3.47 -6.80 14.13
N GLU A 306 -4.11 -5.78 13.56
CA GLU A 306 -5.58 -5.70 13.48
C GLU A 306 -6.19 -6.89 12.70
N ASP A 307 -5.48 -7.41 11.70
CA ASP A 307 -5.89 -8.58 10.92
C ASP A 307 -6.17 -9.83 11.78
N THR A 308 -5.49 -9.95 12.93
CA THR A 308 -5.55 -11.14 13.80
C THR A 308 -5.99 -10.83 15.23
N GLY A 309 -6.01 -9.55 15.63
CA GLY A 309 -6.22 -9.11 17.00
C GLY A 309 -5.06 -9.41 17.96
N ILE A 310 -3.90 -9.84 17.45
CA ILE A 310 -2.73 -10.14 18.27
C ILE A 310 -2.00 -8.83 18.60
N SER A 311 -1.70 -8.62 19.88
CA SER A 311 -0.89 -7.49 20.37
C SER A 311 0.34 -7.95 21.14
N PHE A 312 1.43 -7.20 21.04
CA PHE A 312 2.67 -7.41 21.80
C PHE A 312 3.36 -6.09 22.14
N LYS A 313 4.27 -6.13 23.12
CA LYS A 313 5.03 -4.96 23.58
C LYS A 313 6.21 -4.65 22.65
N GLY A 314 6.48 -3.36 22.46
CA GLY A 314 7.49 -2.83 21.57
C GLY A 314 7.18 -3.10 20.10
N PHE A 315 8.24 -3.14 19.28
CA PHE A 315 8.14 -3.23 17.81
C PHE A 315 8.59 -4.58 17.25
N TYR A 316 9.15 -5.46 18.09
CA TYR A 316 9.88 -6.65 17.64
C TYR A 316 9.25 -7.95 18.13
N ASP A 317 8.70 -8.75 17.21
CA ASP A 317 8.32 -10.13 17.50
C ASP A 317 9.55 -11.04 17.40
N ARG A 318 10.15 -11.31 18.57
CA ARG A 318 11.34 -12.15 18.68
C ARG A 318 11.08 -13.62 18.30
N SER A 319 9.83 -14.06 18.16
CA SER A 319 9.49 -15.43 17.72
C SER A 319 10.02 -15.76 16.32
N TYR A 320 10.30 -14.75 15.50
CA TYR A 320 10.89 -14.90 14.16
C TYR A 320 12.41 -15.10 14.18
N LEU A 321 13.11 -14.82 15.29
CA LEU A 321 14.58 -14.96 15.36
C LEU A 321 15.03 -16.43 15.26
N ASP A 322 14.19 -17.38 15.67
CA ASP A 322 14.44 -18.82 15.53
C ASP A 322 14.03 -19.37 14.15
N LYS A 323 13.40 -18.55 13.31
CA LYS A 323 12.94 -18.93 11.96
C LYS A 323 13.96 -18.54 10.88
N LYS A 324 13.74 -19.02 9.66
CA LYS A 324 14.53 -18.58 8.49
C LYS A 324 14.25 -17.13 8.15
N ASP A 325 12.98 -16.73 8.15
CA ASP A 325 12.52 -15.37 7.90
C ASP A 325 12.65 -14.49 9.14
N LYS A 326 13.89 -14.15 9.51
CA LYS A 326 14.16 -13.30 10.69
C LYS A 326 13.73 -11.85 10.49
N TYR A 327 13.65 -11.37 9.25
CA TYR A 327 13.28 -9.98 8.97
C TYR A 327 11.83 -9.69 9.40
N SER A 328 10.93 -10.67 9.28
CA SER A 328 9.57 -10.58 9.82
C SER A 328 9.49 -10.37 11.35
N SER A 329 10.61 -10.41 12.08
CA SER A 329 10.64 -9.97 13.47
C SER A 329 10.35 -8.48 13.65
N PHE A 330 10.58 -7.64 12.64
CA PHE A 330 10.09 -6.27 12.62
C PHE A 330 8.58 -6.29 12.38
N ILE A 331 7.81 -5.78 13.35
CA ILE A 331 6.33 -5.67 13.32
C ILE A 331 5.57 -6.96 12.95
N SER A 332 6.15 -8.13 13.20
CA SER A 332 5.53 -9.45 12.98
C SER A 332 5.10 -9.69 11.52
N GLY A 333 5.94 -9.31 10.55
CA GLY A 333 5.79 -9.67 9.15
C GLY A 333 4.88 -8.75 8.32
N ASN A 334 4.23 -9.32 7.30
CA ASN A 334 3.36 -8.58 6.39
C ASN A 334 1.90 -8.74 6.83
N ASN A 335 1.31 -7.63 7.29
CA ASN A 335 -0.07 -7.54 7.72
C ASN A 335 -0.75 -6.38 6.98
N GLY A 336 -2.05 -6.48 6.73
CA GLY A 336 -2.89 -5.47 6.11
C GLY A 336 -2.97 -4.20 6.94
N ARG A 337 -3.26 -4.31 8.24
CA ARG A 337 -3.21 -3.19 9.20
C ARG A 337 -2.43 -3.54 10.46
N VAL A 338 -1.51 -2.65 10.85
CA VAL A 338 -0.78 -2.69 12.13
C VAL A 338 -0.89 -1.34 12.81
N ASP A 339 -1.38 -1.33 14.05
CA ASP A 339 -1.50 -0.13 14.85
C ASP A 339 -0.43 -0.14 15.95
N ILE A 340 0.24 1.00 16.15
CA ILE A 340 1.30 1.13 17.15
C ILE A 340 1.04 2.38 17.97
N THR A 341 0.79 2.17 19.26
CA THR A 341 0.43 3.24 20.20
C THR A 341 1.28 3.15 21.45
N ARG A 342 1.52 4.28 22.10
CA ARG A 342 2.20 4.29 23.40
C ARG A 342 1.23 3.91 24.52
N ALA A 343 1.66 3.02 25.41
CA ALA A 343 0.84 2.52 26.52
C ALA A 343 0.65 3.53 27.68
N ASP A 344 1.19 4.73 27.56
CA ASP A 344 1.11 5.78 28.59
C ASP A 344 -0.25 6.52 28.60
N GLY A 345 -1.12 6.23 27.63
CA GLY A 345 -2.45 6.81 27.49
C GLY A 345 -2.44 8.28 27.06
N GLN A 346 -1.29 8.84 26.71
CA GLN A 346 -1.21 10.21 26.21
C GLN A 346 -1.75 10.27 24.78
N LYS A 347 -2.56 11.28 24.49
CA LYS A 347 -2.99 11.56 23.12
C LYS A 347 -1.79 12.07 22.32
N ARG A 348 -1.43 11.35 21.27
CA ARG A 348 -0.38 11.70 20.32
C ARG A 348 -0.99 11.88 18.94
N GLU A 349 -0.34 12.68 18.11
CA GLU A 349 -0.71 12.76 16.70
C GLU A 349 -0.47 11.40 16.01
N LYS A 350 -1.32 11.09 15.01
CA LYS A 350 -1.25 9.83 14.29
C LYS A 350 -0.70 10.00 12.88
N LEU A 351 0.31 9.22 12.54
CA LEU A 351 0.86 9.09 11.19
C LEU A 351 0.30 7.83 10.53
N LEU A 352 -0.34 7.99 9.38
CA LEU A 352 -0.67 6.89 8.50
C LEU A 352 0.56 6.54 7.65
N VAL A 353 1.02 5.30 7.73
CA VAL A 353 2.15 4.78 6.93
C VAL A 353 1.64 3.74 5.95
N MET A 354 1.49 4.12 4.68
CA MET A 354 1.19 3.17 3.59
C MET A 354 2.49 2.66 3.01
N LYS A 355 2.73 1.35 3.07
CA LYS A 355 4.09 0.82 2.90
C LYS A 355 4.21 -0.49 2.13
N ASP A 356 5.45 -0.79 1.75
CA ASP A 356 5.95 -2.16 1.57
C ASP A 356 6.92 -2.58 2.71
N SER A 357 7.56 -3.75 2.58
CA SER A 357 8.42 -4.32 3.63
C SER A 357 9.68 -3.50 3.95
N PHE A 358 10.08 -2.50 3.16
CA PHE A 358 11.19 -1.60 3.52
C PHE A 358 10.86 -0.77 4.76
N ALA A 359 9.60 -0.41 4.99
CA ALA A 359 9.24 0.38 6.17
C ALA A 359 9.39 -0.36 7.50
N HIS A 360 9.42 -1.70 7.50
CA HIS A 360 9.39 -2.53 8.71
C HIS A 360 10.46 -2.14 9.73
N SER A 361 11.73 -2.03 9.32
CA SER A 361 12.83 -1.66 10.21
C SER A 361 12.90 -0.15 10.51
N MET A 362 12.06 0.67 9.86
CA MET A 362 11.96 2.11 10.07
C MET A 362 10.96 2.49 11.18
N VAL A 363 9.97 1.61 11.41
CA VAL A 363 8.86 1.83 12.35
C VAL A 363 9.29 2.35 13.73
N PRO A 364 10.33 1.79 14.40
CA PRO A 364 10.72 2.26 15.72
C PRO A 364 11.07 3.76 15.76
N PHE A 365 11.63 4.28 14.66
CA PHE A 365 12.02 5.68 14.54
C PHE A 365 10.83 6.60 14.30
N LEU A 366 9.87 6.18 13.47
CA LEU A 366 8.62 6.91 13.23
C LEU A 366 7.76 7.00 14.49
N ALA A 367 7.71 5.90 15.26
CA ALA A 367 6.92 5.82 16.49
C ALA A 367 7.40 6.78 17.60
N MET A 368 8.65 7.26 17.53
CA MET A 368 9.12 8.31 18.44
C MET A 368 8.31 9.61 18.29
N HIS A 369 7.86 9.90 17.08
CA HIS A 369 7.17 11.15 16.74
C HIS A 369 5.66 11.04 16.79
N TYR A 370 5.12 9.88 16.43
CA TYR A 370 3.69 9.66 16.23
C TYR A 370 3.22 8.36 16.86
N ASP A 371 1.92 8.25 17.12
CA ASP A 371 1.27 6.94 17.06
C ASP A 371 1.08 6.56 15.59
N LEU A 372 1.18 5.27 15.26
CA LEU A 372 1.22 4.82 13.87
C LEU A 372 -0.01 3.99 13.53
N VAL A 373 -0.60 4.26 12.37
CA VAL A 373 -1.50 3.34 11.67
C VAL A 373 -0.77 2.93 10.40
N ILE A 374 -0.40 1.66 10.28
CA ILE A 374 0.45 1.16 9.20
C ILE A 374 -0.40 0.26 8.30
N LEU A 375 -0.45 0.58 7.01
CA LEU A 375 -1.20 -0.19 6.02
C LEU A 375 -0.28 -0.80 4.96
N ASP A 376 -0.55 -2.05 4.63
CA ASP A 376 0.01 -2.72 3.45
C ASP A 376 -1.13 -2.98 2.46
N LEU A 377 -1.23 -2.15 1.42
CA LEU A 377 -2.38 -2.15 0.50
C LEU A 377 -2.43 -3.39 -0.41
N ARG A 378 -1.41 -4.27 -0.36
CA ARG A 378 -1.49 -5.61 -0.96
C ARG A 378 -2.47 -6.51 -0.22
N TYR A 379 -2.74 -6.21 1.05
CA TYR A 379 -3.60 -7.01 1.95
C TYR A 379 -4.77 -6.20 2.51
N TYR A 380 -4.68 -4.87 2.54
CA TYR A 380 -5.74 -3.98 3.03
C TYR A 380 -6.65 -3.48 1.89
N SER A 381 -7.96 -3.72 2.02
CA SER A 381 -8.95 -3.45 0.96
C SER A 381 -10.02 -2.42 1.33
N GLU A 382 -10.02 -1.89 2.56
CA GLU A 382 -11.01 -0.89 2.98
C GLU A 382 -10.64 0.53 2.51
N SER A 383 -11.56 1.49 2.72
CA SER A 383 -11.40 2.87 2.27
C SER A 383 -10.39 3.63 3.13
N VAL A 384 -9.21 3.89 2.55
CA VAL A 384 -8.16 4.69 3.20
C VAL A 384 -8.59 6.13 3.50
N PRO A 385 -9.26 6.87 2.59
CA PRO A 385 -9.75 8.22 2.91
C PRO A 385 -10.70 8.27 4.12
N LYS A 386 -11.58 7.27 4.26
CA LYS A 386 -12.46 7.19 5.43
C LYS A 386 -11.68 6.87 6.70
N LEU A 387 -10.68 5.98 6.62
CA LEU A 387 -9.80 5.69 7.75
C LEU A 387 -9.07 6.96 8.22
N VAL A 388 -8.55 7.79 7.30
CA VAL A 388 -7.90 9.06 7.65
C VAL A 388 -8.81 9.93 8.52
N LEU A 389 -10.09 10.07 8.14
CA LEU A 389 -11.07 10.84 8.90
C LEU A 389 -11.41 10.18 10.24
N GLN A 390 -11.70 8.87 10.24
CA GLN A 390 -12.15 8.14 11.43
C GLN A 390 -11.07 8.06 12.52
N GLU A 391 -9.82 7.86 12.11
CA GLU A 391 -8.70 7.73 13.04
C GLU A 391 -8.15 9.09 13.49
N GLY A 392 -8.50 10.19 12.81
CA GLY A 392 -7.92 11.50 13.06
C GLY A 392 -6.45 11.56 12.68
N ILE A 393 -6.12 11.03 11.50
CA ILE A 393 -4.74 11.03 10.97
C ILE A 393 -4.30 12.46 10.69
N SER A 394 -3.15 12.87 11.25
CA SER A 394 -2.60 14.21 11.05
C SER A 394 -1.66 14.32 9.86
N ARG A 395 -1.10 13.19 9.41
CA ARG A 395 -0.16 13.13 8.27
C ARG A 395 -0.18 11.76 7.62
N VAL A 396 0.10 11.70 6.32
CA VAL A 396 0.29 10.45 5.58
C VAL A 396 1.69 10.36 5.01
N LEU A 397 2.35 9.21 5.23
CA LEU A 397 3.58 8.81 4.57
C LEU A 397 3.29 7.59 3.70
N VAL A 398 3.50 7.72 2.39
CA VAL A 398 3.61 6.59 1.46
C VAL A 398 5.09 6.27 1.29
N ILE A 399 5.49 5.05 1.62
CA ILE A 399 6.86 4.59 1.46
C ILE A 399 6.93 3.28 0.69
N GLY A 400 7.59 3.29 -0.46
CA GLY A 400 7.70 2.11 -1.32
C GLY A 400 9.07 2.00 -1.95
N ASN A 401 9.46 0.78 -2.29
CA ASN A 401 10.61 0.52 -3.14
C ASN A 401 10.22 0.72 -4.61
N MET A 402 11.09 1.40 -5.36
CA MET A 402 10.93 1.63 -6.80
C MET A 402 10.67 0.32 -7.58
N GLU A 403 11.27 -0.80 -7.17
CA GLU A 403 11.01 -2.10 -7.80
C GLU A 403 9.56 -2.52 -7.71
N ASN A 404 8.94 -2.39 -6.53
CA ASN A 404 7.56 -2.80 -6.30
C ASN A 404 6.59 -1.91 -7.08
N LEU A 405 6.87 -0.61 -7.14
CA LEU A 405 6.09 0.36 -7.90
C LEU A 405 6.13 0.09 -9.41
N CYS A 406 7.26 -0.43 -9.91
CA CYS A 406 7.43 -0.78 -11.34
C CYS A 406 6.99 -2.21 -11.67
N GLN A 407 6.41 -2.98 -10.75
CA GLN A 407 6.05 -4.39 -11.00
C GLN A 407 4.57 -4.69 -10.76
N ASN A 408 3.92 -3.98 -9.84
CA ASN A 408 2.54 -4.28 -9.45
C ASN A 408 1.77 -2.99 -9.19
N ALA A 409 0.56 -2.88 -9.73
CA ALA A 409 -0.37 -1.83 -9.34
C ALA A 409 -0.95 -2.16 -7.94
N ILE A 410 -0.64 -1.33 -6.95
CA ILE A 410 -0.94 -1.54 -5.52
C ILE A 410 -1.94 -0.49 -5.01
N TYR A 411 -1.78 0.77 -5.44
CA TYR A 411 -2.46 1.92 -4.82
C TYR A 411 -3.82 2.27 -5.45
N GLY A 412 -4.35 1.44 -6.35
CA GLY A 412 -5.64 1.71 -7.01
C GLY A 412 -6.83 1.83 -6.05
N ASN A 413 -6.74 1.24 -4.86
CA ASN A 413 -7.78 1.33 -3.82
C ASN A 413 -7.91 2.73 -3.20
N LEU A 414 -6.96 3.64 -3.41
CA LEU A 414 -7.00 4.99 -2.83
C LEU A 414 -8.14 5.86 -3.38
N TYR A 415 -8.67 5.55 -4.57
CA TYR A 415 -9.88 6.19 -5.08
C TYR A 415 -11.14 5.81 -4.30
N TYR A 416 -11.14 4.66 -3.63
CA TYR A 416 -12.33 4.11 -3.00
C TYR A 416 -12.74 4.93 -1.78
N GLY A 417 -13.89 5.61 -1.87
CA GLY A 417 -14.48 6.34 -0.76
C GLY A 417 -13.95 7.77 -0.57
N ALA A 418 -13.14 8.29 -1.51
CA ALA A 418 -12.49 9.59 -1.39
C ALA A 418 -13.49 10.76 -1.34
N ASP A 419 -14.42 10.82 -2.30
CA ASP A 419 -15.45 11.87 -2.33
C ASP A 419 -16.34 11.85 -1.08
N GLN A 420 -16.71 10.65 -0.61
CA GLN A 420 -17.53 10.50 0.59
C GLN A 420 -16.78 10.96 1.85
N ALA A 421 -15.49 10.67 1.96
CA ALA A 421 -14.66 11.14 3.07
C ALA A 421 -14.50 12.66 3.07
N LEU A 422 -14.26 13.25 1.89
CA LEU A 422 -14.16 14.70 1.73
C LEU A 422 -15.48 15.41 2.07
N VAL A 423 -16.63 14.89 1.61
CA VAL A 423 -17.94 15.43 1.98
C VAL A 423 -18.15 15.36 3.50
N ALA A 424 -17.78 14.26 4.15
CA ALA A 424 -17.89 14.11 5.59
C ALA A 424 -16.97 15.08 6.35
N TYR A 425 -15.73 15.28 5.88
CA TYR A 425 -14.79 16.25 6.44
C TYR A 425 -15.31 17.69 6.30
N SER A 426 -15.74 18.10 5.10
CA SER A 426 -16.30 19.43 4.86
C SER A 426 -17.52 19.70 5.73
N ARG A 427 -18.39 18.71 5.94
CA ARG A 427 -19.53 18.81 6.88
C ARG A 427 -19.09 19.01 8.33
N SER A 428 -17.93 18.47 8.72
CA SER A 428 -17.39 18.63 10.08
C SER A 428 -16.74 20.01 10.31
N ILE A 429 -16.26 20.68 9.25
CA ILE A 429 -15.52 21.95 9.34
C ILE A 429 -16.33 23.18 8.97
N TYR A 430 -17.18 23.07 7.96
CA TYR A 430 -18.05 24.15 7.51
C TYR A 430 -19.51 23.80 7.81
N PRO A 431 -19.97 23.97 9.07
CA PRO A 431 -21.38 24.23 9.28
C PRO A 431 -21.76 25.47 8.43
N ILE A 432 -22.94 25.46 7.80
CA ILE A 432 -23.52 26.64 7.14
C ILE A 432 -23.36 27.86 8.07
N SER A 433 -22.65 28.89 7.63
CA SER A 433 -22.28 29.99 8.52
C SER A 433 -23.46 30.91 8.87
N ASP A 434 -24.42 31.03 7.95
CA ASP A 434 -25.66 31.80 8.15
C ASP A 434 -26.69 31.46 7.07
N ILE A 435 -27.97 31.51 7.42
CA ILE A 435 -29.08 31.48 6.47
C ILE A 435 -29.69 32.87 6.51
N GLN A 436 -29.94 33.48 5.36
CA GLN A 436 -30.50 34.82 5.27
C GLN A 436 -31.83 34.82 4.52
N VAL A 437 -32.77 35.63 4.99
CA VAL A 437 -34.05 35.88 4.33
C VAL A 437 -34.15 37.37 4.09
N ASN A 438 -34.19 37.76 2.82
CA ASN A 438 -34.14 39.14 2.34
C ASN A 438 -32.97 39.94 2.95
N GLY A 439 -31.80 39.29 3.07
CA GLY A 439 -30.58 39.87 3.64
C GLY A 439 -30.51 39.88 5.17
N ASN A 440 -31.51 39.34 5.87
CA ASN A 440 -31.52 39.23 7.33
C ASN A 440 -31.12 37.83 7.80
N SER A 441 -30.14 37.73 8.68
CA SER A 441 -29.74 36.46 9.33
C SER A 441 -30.91 35.79 10.04
N ILE A 442 -30.99 34.47 9.91
CA ILE A 442 -32.01 33.62 10.51
C ILE A 442 -31.84 33.46 12.02
N LYS A 443 -30.70 33.90 12.58
CA LYS A 443 -30.40 33.82 14.01
C LYS A 443 -31.51 34.40 14.91
N ASP A 444 -32.21 35.43 14.43
CA ASP A 444 -33.28 36.11 15.16
C ASP A 444 -34.69 35.65 14.74
N TYR A 445 -34.80 34.61 13.92
CA TYR A 445 -36.08 34.15 13.40
C TYR A 445 -36.79 33.21 14.37
N THR A 446 -38.10 33.17 14.26
CA THR A 446 -38.96 32.21 14.95
C THR A 446 -39.59 31.25 13.94
N ILE A 447 -39.53 29.95 14.20
CA ILE A 447 -40.28 28.96 13.42
C ILE A 447 -41.71 28.96 13.97
N VAL A 448 -42.65 29.38 13.13
CA VAL A 448 -44.06 29.54 13.48
C VAL A 448 -44.89 28.50 12.75
N TYR A 449 -45.74 27.78 13.47
CA TYR A 449 -46.59 26.74 12.90
C TYR A 449 -47.93 26.61 13.64
N PRO A 450 -48.99 26.05 13.03
CA PRO A 450 -50.28 25.91 13.68
C PRO A 450 -50.28 24.79 14.72
N ASN A 451 -50.98 25.01 15.85
CA ASN A 451 -51.22 23.97 16.85
C ASN A 451 -52.36 23.04 16.41
N LYS A 452 -52.09 22.17 15.43
CA LYS A 452 -53.08 21.22 14.90
C LYS A 452 -52.47 19.90 14.44
N PRO A 453 -53.28 18.83 14.31
CA PRO A 453 -52.85 17.59 13.68
C PRO A 453 -52.41 17.81 12.22
N GLY A 454 -51.49 16.98 11.72
CA GLY A 454 -50.98 17.09 10.34
C GLY A 454 -49.47 17.24 10.20
N GLY A 455 -48.70 16.86 11.22
CA GLY A 455 -47.23 16.79 11.13
C GLY A 455 -46.49 18.11 11.41
N TYR A 456 -47.18 19.24 11.59
CA TYR A 456 -46.55 20.57 11.77
C TYR A 456 -45.51 20.64 12.89
N ASN A 457 -45.79 20.10 14.08
CA ASN A 457 -44.80 20.07 15.17
C ASN A 457 -43.57 19.22 14.79
N GLY A 458 -43.78 18.07 14.14
CA GLY A 458 -42.68 17.23 13.68
C GLY A 458 -41.83 17.90 12.60
N ALA A 459 -42.47 18.57 11.64
CA ALA A 459 -41.82 19.32 10.58
C ALA A 459 -41.06 20.55 11.13
N ALA A 460 -41.68 21.30 12.05
CA ALA A 460 -41.03 22.43 12.73
C ALA A 460 -39.80 21.97 13.52
N LYS A 461 -39.92 20.85 14.25
CA LYS A 461 -38.80 20.25 14.99
C LYS A 461 -37.69 19.77 14.07
N LEU A 462 -38.03 19.11 12.95
CA LEU A 462 -37.05 18.68 11.95
C LEU A 462 -36.26 19.87 11.39
N LEU A 463 -36.97 20.94 11.01
CA LEU A 463 -36.34 22.15 10.49
C LEU A 463 -35.45 22.84 11.55
N HIS A 464 -35.97 22.98 12.76
CA HIS A 464 -35.25 23.51 13.91
C HIS A 464 -33.93 22.76 14.16
N ASP A 465 -34.02 21.45 14.37
CA ASP A 465 -32.87 20.61 14.73
C ASP A 465 -31.83 20.64 13.61
N THR A 466 -32.27 20.68 12.34
CA THR A 466 -31.38 20.80 11.18
C THR A 466 -30.67 22.15 11.12
N ILE A 467 -31.38 23.27 11.34
CA ILE A 467 -30.76 24.61 11.36
C ILE A 467 -29.78 24.72 12.54
N LEU A 468 -30.15 24.24 13.72
CA LEU A 468 -29.28 24.22 14.90
C LEU A 468 -28.00 23.39 14.63
N GLU A 469 -28.15 22.18 14.08
CA GLU A 469 -27.01 21.32 13.73
C GLU A 469 -26.10 21.98 12.69
N LYS A 470 -26.68 22.62 11.66
CA LYS A 470 -25.94 23.14 10.52
C LYS A 470 -25.40 24.54 10.71
N THR A 471 -25.98 25.37 11.57
CA THR A 471 -25.58 26.78 11.74
C THR A 471 -25.17 27.14 13.16
N GLY A 472 -25.54 26.33 14.16
CA GLY A 472 -25.40 26.66 15.56
C GLY A 472 -26.45 27.66 16.08
N TYR A 473 -27.42 28.09 15.26
CA TYR A 473 -28.49 28.98 15.69
C TYR A 473 -29.68 28.20 16.27
N ASP A 474 -29.97 28.49 17.53
CA ASP A 474 -31.11 27.95 18.27
C ASP A 474 -32.32 28.87 18.08
N LEU A 475 -33.20 28.51 17.15
CA LEU A 475 -34.37 29.32 16.79
C LEU A 475 -35.53 29.01 17.73
N LYS A 476 -36.31 30.04 18.07
CA LYS A 476 -37.55 29.84 18.82
C LYS A 476 -38.56 29.08 17.96
N MET A 477 -39.35 28.23 18.61
CA MET A 477 -40.51 27.58 18.00
C MET A 477 -41.77 28.07 18.69
N GLU A 478 -42.72 28.59 17.93
CA GLU A 478 -43.98 29.11 18.43
C GLU A 478 -45.18 28.56 17.66
N THR A 479 -46.27 28.30 18.39
CA THR A 479 -47.53 27.96 17.76
C THR A 479 -48.41 29.19 17.56
N SER A 480 -48.86 29.44 16.34
CA SER A 480 -49.79 30.53 16.04
C SER A 480 -50.66 30.19 14.82
N SER A 481 -51.84 30.80 14.75
CA SER A 481 -52.73 30.76 13.58
C SER A 481 -52.92 32.14 12.94
N LYS A 482 -52.08 33.11 13.32
CA LYS A 482 -52.12 34.51 12.90
C LYS A 482 -50.73 34.95 12.43
N TYR A 483 -50.37 34.52 11.23
CA TYR A 483 -49.02 34.63 10.68
C TYR A 483 -48.64 36.08 10.33
N GLU A 484 -49.62 36.93 10.06
CA GLU A 484 -49.46 38.35 9.70
C GLU A 484 -48.80 39.23 10.78
N ASN A 485 -48.64 38.72 12.01
CA ASN A 485 -48.06 39.47 13.13
C ASN A 485 -46.54 39.27 13.28
N TYR A 486 -45.91 38.49 12.40
CA TYR A 486 -44.48 38.19 12.45
C TYR A 486 -43.71 38.96 11.35
N ASP A 487 -42.52 39.48 11.68
CA ASP A 487 -41.66 40.26 10.77
C ASP A 487 -40.29 39.60 10.54
N ARG A 488 -40.02 38.43 11.15
CA ARG A 488 -38.82 37.59 10.97
C ARG A 488 -39.14 36.16 11.39
N ALA A 489 -39.86 35.43 10.54
CA ALA A 489 -40.31 34.08 10.85
C ALA A 489 -40.14 33.12 9.67
N ILE A 490 -39.90 31.85 10.01
CA ILE A 490 -40.12 30.74 9.08
C ILE A 490 -41.51 30.19 9.38
N ILE A 491 -42.43 30.34 8.44
CA ILE A 491 -43.84 30.11 8.66
C ILE A 491 -44.26 28.83 7.95
N LEU A 492 -44.60 27.81 8.73
CA LEU A 492 -45.21 26.59 8.23
C LEU A 492 -46.73 26.79 8.19
N ALA A 493 -47.24 27.32 7.09
CA ALA A 493 -48.64 27.69 6.97
C ALA A 493 -49.52 26.53 6.49
N ASP A 494 -50.78 26.59 6.91
CA ASP A 494 -51.82 25.62 6.58
C ASP A 494 -52.90 26.15 5.64
N THR A 495 -52.71 27.38 5.18
CA THR A 495 -53.59 28.14 4.31
C THR A 495 -52.74 28.95 3.34
N GLY A 496 -53.26 29.27 2.16
CA GLY A 496 -52.59 30.15 1.20
C GLY A 496 -52.50 29.60 -0.23
N LEU A 497 -52.80 28.31 -0.43
CA LEU A 497 -52.74 27.67 -1.74
C LEU A 497 -54.14 27.32 -2.28
N PRO A 498 -54.50 27.76 -3.50
CA PRO A 498 -55.84 27.55 -4.07
C PRO A 498 -56.00 26.19 -4.79
N VAL A 499 -54.93 25.39 -4.91
CA VAL A 499 -54.89 24.16 -5.73
C VAL A 499 -54.42 22.98 -4.87
N GLU A 500 -55.01 21.79 -5.05
CA GLU A 500 -54.54 20.54 -4.43
C GLU A 500 -53.25 20.03 -5.08
N GLY A 501 -52.36 19.39 -4.31
CA GLY A 501 -51.13 18.80 -4.85
C GLY A 501 -49.94 19.75 -4.94
N LEU A 502 -50.01 20.94 -4.32
CA LEU A 502 -49.01 22.00 -4.49
C LEU A 502 -48.09 22.13 -3.27
N ILE A 503 -46.81 22.36 -3.52
CA ILE A 503 -45.83 22.80 -2.51
C ILE A 503 -45.39 24.20 -2.89
N ASN A 504 -45.43 25.14 -1.94
CA ASN A 504 -44.89 26.49 -2.14
C ASN A 504 -43.88 26.82 -1.04
N ILE A 505 -42.70 27.29 -1.45
CA ILE A 505 -41.72 27.93 -0.57
C ILE A 505 -41.46 29.34 -1.11
N SER A 506 -41.85 30.37 -0.36
CA SER A 506 -41.76 31.75 -0.83
C SER A 506 -41.20 32.70 0.21
N VAL A 507 -40.63 33.82 -0.24
CA VAL A 507 -40.20 34.91 0.65
C VAL A 507 -41.10 36.12 0.47
N GLU A 508 -41.91 36.40 1.49
CA GLU A 508 -42.75 37.59 1.55
C GLU A 508 -42.19 38.55 2.59
N GLY A 509 -41.67 39.69 2.13
CA GLY A 509 -40.97 40.64 2.99
C GLY A 509 -39.74 40.00 3.63
N ASN A 510 -39.77 39.84 4.95
CA ASN A 510 -38.71 39.22 5.76
C ASN A 510 -39.11 37.83 6.27
N ASN A 511 -40.19 37.25 5.77
CA ASN A 511 -40.65 35.94 6.23
C ASN A 511 -40.46 34.89 5.13
N LEU A 512 -40.04 33.70 5.53
CA LEU A 512 -39.96 32.52 4.66
C LEU A 512 -41.20 31.67 4.91
N TYR A 513 -42.07 31.57 3.91
CA TYR A 513 -43.29 30.78 3.96
C TYR A 513 -43.05 29.39 3.36
N MET A 514 -43.59 28.37 4.04
CA MET A 514 -43.66 27.00 3.56
C MET A 514 -45.12 26.54 3.64
N GLN A 515 -45.70 26.22 2.49
CA GLN A 515 -47.11 25.85 2.35
C GLN A 515 -47.23 24.54 1.57
N SER A 516 -48.22 23.72 1.91
CA SER A 516 -48.47 22.46 1.22
C SER A 516 -49.94 22.08 1.17
N THR A 517 -50.40 21.67 0.00
CA THR A 517 -51.62 20.89 -0.24
C THR A 517 -51.31 19.53 -0.87
N ALA A 518 -50.02 19.16 -0.97
CA ALA A 518 -49.56 17.90 -1.52
C ALA A 518 -49.76 16.72 -0.55
N GLN A 519 -49.76 15.49 -1.06
CA GLN A 519 -49.94 14.28 -0.27
C GLN A 519 -48.87 14.12 0.83
N ALA A 520 -47.65 14.57 0.57
CA ALA A 520 -46.55 14.56 1.54
C ALA A 520 -46.74 15.58 2.69
N GLY A 521 -47.67 16.52 2.55
CA GLY A 521 -47.99 17.54 3.53
C GLY A 521 -46.81 18.45 3.87
N ILE A 522 -46.92 19.15 5.01
CA ILE A 522 -45.91 20.12 5.45
C ILE A 522 -44.53 19.50 5.72
N THR A 523 -44.51 18.23 6.15
CA THR A 523 -43.25 17.49 6.39
C THR A 523 -42.45 17.34 5.10
N GLY A 524 -43.10 16.96 3.99
CA GLY A 524 -42.41 16.81 2.70
C GLY A 524 -41.84 18.13 2.15
N VAL A 525 -42.47 19.26 2.46
CA VAL A 525 -41.94 20.59 2.09
C VAL A 525 -40.66 20.90 2.86
N VAL A 526 -40.67 20.66 4.17
CA VAL A 526 -39.49 20.84 5.02
C VAL A 526 -38.34 19.93 4.59
N GLU A 527 -38.62 18.66 4.30
CA GLU A 527 -37.61 17.71 3.81
C GLU A 527 -37.00 18.16 2.48
N THR A 528 -37.83 18.59 1.53
CA THR A 528 -37.38 19.12 0.23
C THR A 528 -36.49 20.36 0.42
N PHE A 529 -36.92 21.31 1.25
CA PHE A 529 -36.13 22.51 1.56
C PHE A 529 -34.77 22.15 2.16
N ILE A 530 -34.75 21.20 3.12
CA ILE A 530 -33.53 20.73 3.75
C ILE A 530 -32.60 20.07 2.73
N ASP A 531 -33.09 19.17 1.87
CA ASP A 531 -32.19 18.50 0.90
C ASP A 531 -31.61 19.49 -0.11
N MET A 532 -32.45 20.41 -0.60
CA MET A 532 -32.06 21.37 -1.64
C MET A 532 -31.08 22.42 -1.13
N TYR A 533 -31.37 23.06 0.00
CA TYR A 533 -30.66 24.28 0.41
C TYR A 533 -29.74 24.09 1.61
N ILE A 534 -30.03 23.11 2.48
CA ILE A 534 -29.29 22.95 3.74
C ILE A 534 -28.31 21.77 3.69
N THR A 535 -28.71 20.61 3.18
CA THR A 535 -27.94 19.36 3.27
C THR A 535 -26.68 19.38 2.39
N LYS A 536 -26.76 20.08 1.27
CA LYS A 536 -25.69 20.20 0.26
C LYS A 536 -25.05 21.59 0.26
N GLY A 537 -25.54 22.53 1.09
CA GLY A 537 -25.06 23.91 1.14
C GLY A 537 -23.71 24.05 1.83
N THR A 538 -22.90 25.01 1.36
CA THR A 538 -21.68 25.49 2.02
C THR A 538 -21.67 27.01 2.01
N GLY A 539 -21.19 27.65 3.09
CA GLY A 539 -21.20 29.12 3.23
C GLY A 539 -22.54 29.71 3.70
N ALA A 540 -22.77 31.00 3.43
CA ALA A 540 -24.02 31.69 3.73
C ALA A 540 -24.88 31.84 2.48
N PHE A 541 -26.18 31.55 2.59
CA PHE A 541 -27.14 31.70 1.49
C PHE A 541 -28.27 32.64 1.86
N ASN A 542 -28.71 33.44 0.88
CA ASN A 542 -29.77 34.43 1.05
C ASN A 542 -30.94 34.11 0.12
N PHE A 543 -32.15 34.02 0.69
CA PHE A 543 -33.39 33.95 -0.07
C PHE A 543 -33.95 35.38 -0.23
N PRO A 544 -33.84 36.01 -1.41
CA PRO A 544 -34.30 37.38 -1.62
C PRO A 544 -35.83 37.47 -1.55
N ALA A 545 -36.37 38.66 -1.24
CA ALA A 545 -37.80 38.89 -1.36
C ALA A 545 -38.30 38.62 -2.78
N GLY A 546 -39.52 38.07 -2.90
CA GLY A 546 -40.10 37.69 -4.19
C GLY A 546 -39.58 36.36 -4.74
N TYR A 547 -38.75 35.63 -3.99
CA TYR A 547 -38.41 34.25 -4.29
C TYR A 547 -39.63 33.35 -4.12
N ASP A 548 -39.95 32.53 -5.13
CA ASP A 548 -41.06 31.58 -5.10
C ASP A 548 -40.64 30.25 -5.74
N TYR A 549 -40.86 29.18 -5.00
CA TYR A 549 -40.70 27.82 -5.47
C TYR A 549 -42.06 27.14 -5.42
N THR A 550 -42.58 26.73 -6.57
CA THR A 550 -43.89 26.09 -6.65
C THR A 550 -43.80 24.76 -7.43
N ASP A 551 -44.17 23.64 -6.79
CA ASP A 551 -44.31 22.34 -7.45
C ASP A 551 -45.79 22.03 -7.69
N LEU A 552 -46.14 21.84 -8.97
CA LEU A 552 -47.43 21.36 -9.44
C LEU A 552 -47.22 19.96 -10.00
N SER A 553 -47.36 18.92 -9.17
CA SER A 553 -47.37 17.50 -9.57
C SER A 553 -46.04 16.85 -10.00
N ASN A 554 -45.15 16.60 -9.03
CA ASN A 554 -43.96 15.74 -9.15
C ASN A 554 -42.88 16.24 -10.14
N GLU A 555 -42.97 17.48 -10.60
CA GLU A 555 -41.89 18.14 -11.33
C GLU A 555 -41.65 19.51 -10.70
N ILE A 556 -40.43 19.67 -10.19
CA ILE A 556 -39.94 20.88 -9.55
C ILE A 556 -39.83 21.99 -10.61
N ILE A 557 -40.77 22.94 -10.63
CA ILE A 557 -40.67 24.15 -11.46
C ILE A 557 -40.09 25.27 -10.59
N THR A 558 -38.82 25.58 -10.80
CA THR A 558 -38.21 26.78 -10.18
C THR A 558 -38.69 28.01 -10.94
N ILE A 559 -39.43 28.91 -10.27
CA ILE A 559 -39.76 30.23 -10.81
C ILE A 559 -38.79 31.22 -10.17
N MET A 560 -37.67 31.49 -10.84
CA MET A 560 -36.81 32.59 -10.41
C MET A 560 -37.53 33.92 -10.72
N PRO A 561 -37.52 34.91 -9.81
CA PRO A 561 -37.98 36.25 -10.14
C PRO A 561 -37.10 36.84 -11.26
N GLU A 562 -37.73 37.62 -12.16
CA GLU A 562 -37.02 38.39 -13.21
C GLU A 562 -35.97 39.34 -12.62
#